data_AF-A0A1I3JM86-F1
#
_entry.id   AF-A0A1I3JM86-F1
#
_cell.length_a   1.000
_cell.length_b   1.000
_cell.length_c   1.000
_cell.angle_alpha   90.00
_cell.angle_beta   90.00
_cell.angle_gamma   90.00
#
_symmetry.space_group_name_H-M   'P 1'
#
loop_
_entity.id
_entity.type
_entity.pdbx_description
1 polymer ?
#
loop_
_entity_poly.entity_id
_entity_poly.type
_entity_poly.pdbx_seq_one_letter_code
_entity_poly.pdbx_strand_id
1 'polypeptide(L)' 'MTNEKALKALRQIKTYCAATQLEELDYAIEVLEKLEKDGIKEPLATDFKSLSK' A
#
# COMPACT_ATOMS: atom_id res chain seq x y z
N MET A 1 10.59 -4.17 0.85
CA MET A 1 9.88 -3.05 1.56
C MET A 1 8.53 -3.61 1.96
N THR A 2 8.18 -3.59 3.24
CA THR A 2 6.91 -4.17 3.72
C THR A 2 5.75 -3.18 3.58
N ASN A 3 4.51 -3.68 3.51
CA ASN A 3 3.32 -2.81 3.51
C ASN A 3 3.31 -1.91 4.74
N GLU A 4 3.60 -2.42 5.94
CA GLU A 4 3.60 -1.62 7.17
C GLU A 4 4.55 -0.41 7.09
N LYS A 5 5.75 -0.60 6.54
CA LYS A 5 6.73 0.47 6.35
C LYS A 5 6.24 1.49 5.32
N ALA A 6 5.66 1.01 4.21
CA ALA A 6 5.09 1.87 3.18
C ALA A 6 3.89 2.67 3.70
N LEU A 7 2.94 2.03 4.39
CA LEU A 7 1.77 2.65 5.00
C LEU A 7 2.17 3.74 6.01
N LYS A 8 3.17 3.49 6.85
CA LYS A 8 3.68 4.49 7.79
C LYS A 8 4.20 5.73 7.05
N ALA A 9 4.99 5.53 5.99
CA ALA A 9 5.54 6.64 5.20
C ALA A 9 4.43 7.40 4.45
N LEU A 10 3.49 6.70 3.79
CA LEU A 10 2.40 7.31 3.04
C LEU A 10 1.46 8.12 3.95
N ARG A 11 1.13 7.61 5.14
CA ARG A 11 0.32 8.34 6.13
C ARG A 11 1.02 9.62 6.63
N GLN A 12 2.35 9.60 6.76
CA GLN A 12 3.11 10.81 7.09
C GLN A 12 3.11 11.82 5.95
N ILE A 13 3.28 11.35 4.71
CA ILE A 13 3.30 12.19 3.50
C ILE A 13 1.92 12.79 3.21
N LYS A 14 0.82 12.11 3.58
CA LYS A 14 -0.56 12.59 3.41
C LYS A 14 -0.76 14.00 3.97
N THR A 15 -0.11 14.33 5.07
CA THR A 15 -0.15 15.66 5.70
C THR A 15 0.45 16.79 4.84
N TYR A 16 1.28 16.44 3.85
CA TYR A 16 2.02 17.37 3.01
C TYR A 16 1.62 17.28 1.52
N CYS A 17 0.68 16.41 1.19
CA CYS A 17 0.26 16.19 -0.19
C CYS A 17 -0.72 17.28 -0.64
N ALA A 18 -0.67 17.66 -1.92
CA ALA A 18 -1.65 18.59 -2.47
C ALA A 18 -3.05 17.96 -2.45
N ALA A 19 -4.08 18.78 -2.23
CA ALA A 19 -5.47 18.29 -2.14
C ALA A 19 -5.90 17.48 -3.38
N THR A 20 -5.39 17.85 -4.55
CA THR A 20 -5.63 17.18 -5.84
C THR A 20 -5.00 15.80 -5.97
N GLN A 21 -4.15 15.39 -5.02
CA GLN A 21 -3.44 14.11 -5.03
C GLN A 21 -3.83 13.21 -3.85
N LEU A 22 -4.75 13.69 -2.99
CA LEU A 22 -5.15 12.97 -1.78
C LEU A 22 -5.95 11.70 -2.12
N GLU A 23 -6.76 11.73 -3.17
CA GLU A 23 -7.55 10.57 -3.58
C GLU A 23 -6.65 9.43 -4.07
N GLU A 24 -5.65 9.73 -4.91
CA GLU A 24 -4.69 8.74 -5.39
C GLU A 24 -3.83 8.19 -4.26
N LEU A 25 -3.44 9.05 -3.31
CA LEU A 25 -2.70 8.63 -2.12
C LEU A 25 -3.54 7.73 -1.21
N ASP A 26 -4.82 8.05 -1.01
CA ASP A 26 -5.74 7.24 -0.22
C ASP A 26 -6.01 5.89 -0.88
N TYR A 27 -6.19 5.86 -2.19
CA TYR A 27 -6.28 4.62 -2.95
C TYR A 27 -5.04 3.74 -2.77
N ALA A 28 -3.83 4.32 -2.85
CA ALA A 28 -2.59 3.57 -2.65
C ALA A 28 -2.47 2.99 -1.22
N ILE A 29 -2.93 3.73 -0.21
CA ILE A 29 -3.00 3.26 1.18
C ILE A 29 -3.97 2.08 1.29
N GLU A 30 -5.18 2.20 0.74
CA GLU A 30 -6.20 1.14 0.79
C GLU A 30 -5.72 -0.16 0.12
N VAL A 31 -5.03 -0.06 -1.02
CA VAL A 31 -4.44 -1.21 -1.70
C VAL A 31 -3.43 -1.93 -0.81
N LEU A 32 -2.51 -1.20 -0.19
CA LEU A 32 -1.49 -1.79 0.69
C LEU A 32 -2.09 -2.41 1.96
N GLU A 33 -3.16 -1.82 2.52
CA GLU A 33 -3.89 -2.41 3.64
C GLU A 33 -4.60 -3.70 3.25
N LYS A 34 -5.19 -3.75 2.06
CA LYS A 34 -5.82 -4.97 1.54
C LYS A 34 -4.79 -6.08 1.37
N LEU A 35 -3.65 -5.79 0.76
CA LEU A 35 -2.55 -6.74 0.58
C LEU A 35 -2.03 -7.26 1.93
N GLU A 36 -1.91 -6.38 2.92
CA GLU A 36 -1.50 -6.77 4.28
C GLU A 36 -2.49 -7.71 4.96
N LYS A 37 -3.80 -7.43 4.82
CA LYS A 37 -4.90 -8.27 5.31
C LYS A 37 -4.95 -9.62 4.61
N ASP A 38 -4.63 -9.66 3.32
CA ASP A 38 -4.56 -10.87 2.51
C ASP A 38 -3.25 -11.66 2.74
N GLY A 39 -2.39 -11.20 3.66
CA GLY A 39 -1.16 -11.89 4.08
C GLY A 39 0.07 -11.58 3.21
N ILE A 40 -0.04 -10.69 2.23
CA ILE A 40 1.00 -10.37 1.25
C ILE A 40 1.89 -9.25 1.81
N LYS A 41 2.90 -9.60 2.62
CA LYS A 41 3.72 -8.63 3.37
C LYS A 41 4.67 -7.78 2.51
N GLU A 42 5.17 -8.35 1.42
CA GLU A 42 6.13 -7.70 0.51
C GLU A 42 5.64 -7.80 -0.94
N PRO A 43 4.71 -6.93 -1.37
CA PRO A 43 4.03 -7.06 -2.66
C PRO A 43 4.98 -7.17 -3.85
N LEU A 44 6.02 -6.34 -3.90
CA LEU A 44 6.96 -6.33 -5.02
C LEU A 44 7.85 -7.57 -5.11
N ALA A 45 8.02 -8.30 -4.00
CA ALA A 45 8.75 -9.56 -3.97
C ALA A 45 7.83 -10.78 -4.07
N THR A 46 6.51 -10.58 -4.04
CA THR A 46 5.52 -11.65 -4.06
C THR A 46 5.23 -12.06 -5.49
N ASP A 47 5.32 -13.36 -5.78
CA ASP A 47 4.84 -13.92 -7.04
C ASP A 47 3.31 -14.13 -6.98
N PHE A 48 2.56 -13.16 -7.49
CA PHE A 48 1.10 -13.22 -7.52
C PHE A 48 0.55 -14.34 -8.40
N LYS A 49 1.32 -14.86 -9.37
CA LYS A 49 0.86 -16.00 -10.20
C LYS A 49 0.76 -17.28 -9.38
N SER A 50 1.57 -17.40 -8.33
CA SER A 50 1.52 -18.53 -7.40
C SER A 50 0.31 -18.49 -6.45
N LEU A 51 -0.35 -17.34 -6.34
CA LEU A 51 -1.50 -17.11 -5.46
C LEU A 51 -2.85 -17.34 -6.15
N SER A 52 -2.92 -17.32 -7.48
CA SER A 52 -4.13 -17.69 -8.22
C SER A 52 -4.27 -19.22 -8.26
N LYS A 53 -5.09 -19.78 -7.35
CA LYS A 53 -5.62 -21.15 -7.48
C LYS A 53 -6.97 -21.14 -8.17
#